data_AF-A0A8J8SZM7-F1
#
_entry.id   AF-A0A8J8SZM7-F1
#
_cell.length_a   1.000
_cell.length_b   1.000
_cell.length_c   1.000
_cell.angle_alpha   90.00
_cell.angle_beta   90.00
_cell.angle_gamma   90.00
#
_symmetry.space_group_name_H-M   'P 1'
#
loop_
_entity.id
_entity.type
_entity.pdbx_description
1 polymer ?
#
loop_
_entity_poly.entity_id
_entity_poly.type
_entity_poly.pdbx_seq_one_letter_code
_entity_poly.pdbx_strand_id
1 'polypeptide(L)'
;MLDGVKHGRGILVVPSLHNPSLLNTYEAQFEVDYPVRGRILSNTRYYQALDIYKGDLDMNYQRHGNEEFFCLLGGYKYEGSFLNDRLMGQGSLTNYNGDRYEGQFVNGCLSQGTCYYQSNGMYVGGLHIADRHGLGKMHYSDGSSWEGNWNRNQKQGRGTLTQADGSIQKGVWNDDRPVGIHQYSWVNHVVLKEIDYGN
;
A
#
# COMPACT_ATOMS: atom_id res chain seq x y z
N MET A 1 45.07 2.27 -26.37
CA MET A 1 44.03 1.29 -26.02
C MET A 1 43.55 1.61 -24.60
N LEU A 2 42.50 2.41 -24.44
CA LEU A 2 41.88 2.62 -23.13
C LEU A 2 40.44 3.19 -23.20
N ASP A 3 39.66 2.93 -24.26
CA ASP A 3 38.45 3.74 -24.50
C ASP A 3 37.16 2.90 -24.64
N GLY A 4 36.89 2.05 -23.63
CA GLY A 4 35.66 1.25 -23.52
C GLY A 4 34.48 1.97 -22.84
N VAL A 5 34.47 3.31 -22.84
CA VAL A 5 33.47 4.10 -22.10
C VAL A 5 32.25 4.37 -22.98
N LYS A 6 31.09 3.83 -22.60
CA LYS A 6 29.81 4.06 -23.27
C LYS A 6 29.25 5.44 -22.88
N HIS A 7 29.11 6.34 -23.84
CA HIS A 7 28.37 7.60 -23.72
C HIS A 7 27.04 7.50 -24.48
N GLY A 8 25.95 8.05 -23.94
CA GLY A 8 24.65 8.15 -24.63
C GLY A 8 23.55 7.23 -24.09
N ARG A 9 22.46 7.04 -24.86
CA ARG A 9 21.41 6.06 -24.56
C ARG A 9 21.89 4.67 -24.92
N GLY A 10 21.73 3.70 -24.04
CA GLY A 10 22.16 2.33 -24.28
C GLY A 10 21.22 1.32 -23.66
N ILE A 11 21.27 0.10 -24.21
CA ILE A 11 20.55 -1.04 -23.67
C ILE A 11 21.47 -1.79 -22.69
N LEU A 12 21.07 -1.89 -21.43
CA LEU A 12 21.67 -2.77 -20.44
C LEU A 12 20.89 -4.08 -20.39
N VAL A 13 21.58 -5.20 -20.20
CA VAL A 13 20.96 -6.51 -20.00
C VAL A 13 21.54 -7.12 -18.72
N VAL A 14 20.71 -7.40 -17.73
CA VAL A 14 21.15 -8.07 -16.47
C VAL A 14 20.21 -9.20 -16.08
N PRO A 15 20.71 -10.28 -15.46
CA PRO A 15 19.88 -11.38 -14.98
C PRO A 15 18.82 -10.95 -13.96
N SER A 16 17.67 -11.60 -13.97
CA SER A 16 16.60 -11.37 -13.00
C SER A 16 16.95 -11.94 -11.63
N LEU A 17 16.72 -11.14 -10.59
CA LEU A 17 16.94 -11.49 -9.18
C LEU A 17 16.04 -12.65 -8.70
N HIS A 18 14.85 -12.80 -9.29
CA HIS A 18 13.91 -13.86 -8.91
C HIS A 18 14.11 -15.16 -9.72
N ASN A 19 14.72 -15.06 -10.90
CA ASN A 19 15.02 -16.19 -11.78
C ASN A 19 16.22 -15.86 -12.66
N PRO A 20 17.44 -16.34 -12.33
CA PRO A 20 18.67 -16.03 -13.07
C PRO A 20 18.65 -16.44 -14.54
N SER A 21 17.73 -17.32 -14.94
CA SER A 21 17.51 -17.75 -16.33
C SER A 21 16.76 -16.71 -17.16
N LEU A 22 16.23 -15.65 -16.54
CA LEU A 22 15.56 -14.54 -17.21
C LEU A 22 16.49 -13.34 -17.29
N LEU A 23 16.49 -12.65 -18.43
CA LEU A 23 17.24 -11.42 -18.65
C LEU A 23 16.30 -10.22 -18.59
N ASN A 24 16.69 -9.19 -17.85
CA ASN A 24 16.05 -7.88 -17.84
C ASN A 24 16.76 -6.98 -18.84
N THR A 25 16.01 -6.23 -19.64
CA THR A 25 16.53 -5.24 -20.59
C THR A 25 16.17 -3.84 -20.12
N TYR A 26 17.13 -2.92 -20.15
CA TYR A 26 16.96 -1.54 -19.67
C TYR A 26 17.39 -0.59 -20.77
N GLU A 27 16.57 0.41 -21.09
CA GLU A 27 17.06 1.59 -21.81
C GLU A 27 17.55 2.59 -20.76
N ALA A 28 18.81 2.98 -20.86
CA ALA A 28 19.49 3.83 -19.87
C ALA A 28 20.23 4.99 -20.53
N GLN A 29 20.13 6.18 -19.94
CA GLN A 29 20.99 7.32 -20.29
C GLN A 29 22.19 7.37 -19.37
N PHE A 30 23.40 7.24 -19.94
CA PHE A 30 24.66 7.26 -19.21
C PHE A 30 25.34 8.63 -19.34
N GLU A 31 25.65 9.25 -18.19
CA GLU A 31 26.49 10.45 -18.11
C GLU A 31 27.62 10.20 -17.10
N VAL A 32 28.87 10.54 -17.45
CA VAL A 32 30.05 10.36 -16.60
C VAL A 32 30.62 11.73 -16.28
N ASP A 33 30.55 12.12 -15.00
CA ASP A 33 31.42 13.13 -14.41
C ASP A 33 32.36 12.45 -13.41
N TYR A 34 33.67 12.66 -13.56
CA TYR A 34 34.67 12.22 -12.59
C TYR A 34 34.86 13.32 -11.51
N PRO A 35 35.06 12.97 -10.22
CA PRO A 35 35.15 11.64 -9.65
C PRO A 35 33.88 11.21 -8.89
N VAL A 36 33.44 9.99 -9.19
CA VAL A 36 32.48 9.14 -8.47
C VAL A 36 30.97 9.38 -8.71
N ARG A 37 30.34 8.28 -9.17
CA ARG A 37 28.90 7.99 -9.33
C ARG A 37 28.30 8.45 -10.65
N GLY A 38 28.35 7.56 -11.64
CA GLY A 38 27.44 7.64 -12.77
C GLY A 38 26.00 7.75 -12.25
N ARG A 39 25.29 8.78 -12.69
CA ARG A 39 23.89 9.03 -12.37
C ARG A 39 23.05 8.50 -13.53
N ILE A 40 22.14 7.59 -13.23
CA ILE A 40 21.12 7.15 -14.18
C ILE A 40 20.03 8.21 -14.16
N LEU A 41 19.82 8.94 -15.26
CA LEU A 41 18.83 10.03 -15.34
C LEU A 41 17.40 9.51 -15.59
N SER A 42 17.28 8.31 -16.14
CA SER A 42 16.03 7.55 -16.28
C SER A 42 16.35 6.18 -16.85
N ASN A 43 15.88 5.10 -16.21
CA ASN A 43 15.83 3.78 -16.82
C ASN A 43 14.38 3.33 -16.97
N THR A 44 14.02 2.79 -18.14
CA THR A 44 12.77 2.04 -18.32
C THR A 44 13.08 0.55 -18.19
N ARG A 45 12.54 -0.11 -17.16
CA ARG A 45 12.66 -1.57 -16.96
C ARG A 45 11.57 -2.32 -17.72
N TYR A 46 11.86 -3.48 -18.28
CA TYR A 46 10.84 -4.45 -18.73
C TYR A 46 11.10 -5.81 -18.07
N TYR A 47 10.17 -6.32 -17.27
CA TYR A 47 10.15 -7.75 -16.92
C TYR A 47 9.27 -8.54 -17.90
N GLN A 48 9.44 -9.88 -17.92
CA GLN A 48 8.52 -10.78 -18.63
C GLN A 48 7.07 -10.44 -18.28
N ALA A 49 6.36 -9.95 -19.30
CA ALA A 49 5.00 -9.43 -19.28
C ALA A 49 4.75 -8.31 -18.22
N LEU A 50 4.93 -7.06 -18.66
CA LEU A 50 4.22 -5.83 -18.23
C LEU A 50 4.79 -4.97 -17.09
N ASP A 51 5.88 -5.36 -16.42
CA ASP A 51 6.43 -4.49 -15.37
C ASP A 51 7.33 -3.40 -15.96
N ILE A 52 6.91 -2.14 -15.82
CA ILE A 52 7.60 -0.92 -16.24
C ILE A 52 7.99 -0.14 -15.00
N TYR A 53 9.28 0.15 -14.82
CA TYR A 53 9.78 1.10 -13.82
C TYR A 53 10.42 2.28 -14.53
N LYS A 54 10.07 3.50 -14.13
CA LYS A 54 10.76 4.73 -14.55
C LYS A 54 11.31 5.41 -13.30
N GLY A 55 12.63 5.39 -13.12
CA GLY A 55 13.26 6.00 -11.95
C GLY A 55 14.76 5.77 -11.78
N ASP A 56 15.28 6.18 -10.62
CA ASP A 56 16.69 6.04 -10.25
C ASP A 56 16.97 4.62 -9.73
N LEU A 57 18.16 4.10 -10.04
CA LEU A 57 18.65 2.83 -9.52
C LEU A 57 19.92 3.05 -8.70
N ASP A 58 20.12 2.24 -7.66
CA ASP A 58 21.38 2.21 -6.92
C ASP A 58 22.48 1.45 -7.69
N MET A 59 23.69 1.40 -7.13
CA MET A 59 24.84 0.69 -7.71
C MET A 59 24.66 -0.83 -7.82
N ASN A 60 23.62 -1.39 -7.17
CA ASN A 60 23.23 -2.79 -7.22
C ASN A 60 22.01 -3.03 -8.14
N TYR A 61 21.60 -2.02 -8.92
CA TYR A 61 20.45 -2.07 -9.81
C TYR A 61 19.09 -2.20 -9.10
N GLN A 62 19.00 -1.80 -7.83
CA GLN A 62 17.76 -1.75 -7.04
C GLN A 62 17.06 -0.39 -7.19
N ARG A 63 15.72 -0.38 -7.12
CA ARG A 63 14.95 0.88 -7.15
C ARG A 63 15.27 1.74 -5.94
N HIS A 64 15.58 3.01 -6.18
CA HIS A 64 16.03 3.95 -5.16
C HIS A 64 15.57 5.37 -5.53
N GLY A 65 15.29 6.22 -4.53
CA GLY A 65 15.08 7.66 -4.73
C GLY A 65 13.74 8.16 -4.20
N ASN A 66 13.54 9.48 -4.30
CA ASN A 66 12.53 10.19 -3.53
C ASN A 66 11.40 10.83 -4.35
N GLU A 67 11.37 10.70 -5.69
CA GLU A 67 10.38 11.39 -6.53
C GLU A 67 9.80 10.54 -7.68
N GLU A 68 8.47 10.64 -7.86
CA GLU A 68 7.59 10.15 -8.94
C GLU A 68 8.04 8.93 -9.74
N PHE A 69 8.08 7.78 -9.06
CA PHE A 69 8.34 6.51 -9.72
C PHE A 69 7.05 5.78 -10.05
N PHE A 70 6.86 5.52 -11.34
CA PHE A 70 5.85 4.61 -11.84
C PHE A 70 6.40 3.20 -11.81
N CYS A 71 5.71 2.27 -11.16
CA CYS A 71 6.00 0.86 -11.27
C CYS A 71 4.73 0.06 -11.59
N LEU A 72 4.75 -0.69 -12.69
CA LEU A 72 3.89 -1.86 -12.83
C LEU A 72 4.60 -3.04 -12.16
N LEU A 73 3.95 -3.70 -11.21
CA LEU A 73 4.46 -4.90 -10.52
C LEU A 73 3.37 -5.95 -10.53
N GLY A 74 3.41 -6.93 -11.42
CA GLY A 74 2.46 -8.04 -11.44
C GLY A 74 0.99 -7.59 -11.43
N GLY A 75 0.66 -6.51 -12.17
CA GLY A 75 -0.69 -5.94 -12.24
C GLY A 75 -1.01 -4.86 -11.22
N TYR A 76 -0.05 -4.42 -10.40
CA TYR A 76 -0.19 -3.28 -9.51
C TYR A 76 0.51 -2.04 -10.11
N LYS A 77 -0.11 -0.87 -10.01
CA LYS A 77 0.48 0.43 -10.33
C LYS A 77 0.88 1.12 -9.03
N TYR A 78 2.16 1.44 -8.84
CA TYR A 78 2.64 2.27 -7.74
C TYR A 78 3.20 3.60 -8.24
N GLU A 79 2.91 4.66 -7.49
CA GLU A 79 3.43 6.01 -7.64
C GLU A 79 3.95 6.48 -6.28
N GLY A 80 5.27 6.58 -6.11
CA GLY A 80 5.86 6.99 -4.83
C GLY A 80 7.36 6.71 -4.74
N SER A 81 7.92 6.74 -3.53
CA SER A 81 9.36 6.56 -3.32
C SER A 81 9.76 5.10 -3.11
N PHE A 82 11.01 4.79 -3.43
CA PHE A 82 11.58 3.45 -3.24
C PHE A 82 12.88 3.50 -2.44
N LEU A 83 13.08 2.52 -1.58
CA LEU A 83 14.37 2.24 -0.95
C LEU A 83 14.67 0.75 -1.03
N ASN A 84 15.75 0.38 -1.72
CA ASN A 84 16.20 -1.00 -1.88
C ASN A 84 15.06 -1.92 -2.33
N ASP A 85 14.38 -1.53 -3.42
CA ASP A 85 13.21 -2.21 -4.00
C ASP A 85 11.93 -2.25 -3.16
N ARG A 86 11.87 -1.58 -2.01
CA ARG A 86 10.66 -1.49 -1.18
C ARG A 86 9.94 -0.16 -1.36
N LEU A 87 8.61 -0.20 -1.33
CA LEU A 87 7.77 1.02 -1.30
C LEU A 87 8.03 1.75 0.01
N MET A 88 8.29 3.05 -0.07
CA MET A 88 8.60 3.90 1.07
C MET A 88 7.90 5.25 0.95
N GLY A 89 7.82 5.95 2.07
CA GLY A 89 7.36 7.34 2.13
C GLY A 89 5.93 7.50 1.62
N GLN A 90 5.58 8.69 1.18
CA GLN A 90 4.26 8.94 0.59
C GLN A 90 4.14 8.25 -0.77
N GLY A 91 3.00 7.63 -1.02
CA GLY A 91 2.70 7.05 -2.33
C GLY A 91 1.25 6.65 -2.53
N SER A 92 0.97 6.15 -3.74
CA SER A 92 -0.30 5.59 -4.17
C SER A 92 -0.07 4.26 -4.87
N LEU A 93 -0.76 3.21 -4.43
CA LEU A 93 -0.76 1.88 -5.03
C LEU A 93 -2.16 1.56 -5.54
N THR A 94 -2.29 1.07 -6.77
CA THR A 94 -3.56 0.62 -7.35
C THR A 94 -3.40 -0.81 -7.84
N ASN A 95 -4.30 -1.72 -7.48
CA ASN A 95 -4.28 -3.10 -7.98
C ASN A 95 -5.10 -3.25 -9.27
N TYR A 96 -5.08 -4.45 -9.87
CA TYR A 96 -5.84 -4.76 -11.10
C TYR A 96 -7.37 -4.73 -10.93
N ASN A 97 -7.87 -4.88 -9.69
CA ASN A 97 -9.28 -4.71 -9.37
C ASN A 97 -9.68 -3.23 -9.24
N GLY A 98 -8.73 -2.30 -9.37
CA GLY A 98 -8.96 -0.87 -9.21
C GLY A 98 -9.05 -0.42 -7.74
N ASP A 99 -8.72 -1.28 -6.77
CA ASP A 99 -8.56 -0.86 -5.37
C ASP A 99 -7.33 0.03 -5.26
N ARG A 100 -7.43 1.10 -4.48
CA ARG A 100 -6.40 2.14 -4.35
C ARG A 100 -5.95 2.30 -2.90
N TYR A 101 -4.66 2.47 -2.66
CA TYR A 101 -4.05 2.60 -1.34
C TYR A 101 -3.14 3.83 -1.33
N GLU A 102 -3.48 4.83 -0.53
CA GLU A 102 -2.80 6.13 -0.52
C GLU A 102 -2.29 6.46 0.87
N GLY A 103 -1.02 6.85 0.99
CA GLY A 103 -0.46 7.34 2.26
C GLY A 103 0.99 6.92 2.46
N GLN A 104 1.37 6.76 3.73
CA GLN A 104 2.73 6.45 4.16
C GLN A 104 3.05 4.97 4.06
N PHE A 105 3.98 4.62 3.18
CA PHE A 105 4.53 3.28 3.03
C PHE A 105 5.83 3.11 3.81
N VAL A 106 5.96 1.98 4.51
CA VAL A 106 7.18 1.57 5.20
C VAL A 106 7.43 0.11 4.88
N ASN A 107 8.57 -0.19 4.26
CA ASN A 107 8.96 -1.54 3.84
C ASN A 107 7.88 -2.23 2.98
N GLY A 108 7.23 -1.51 2.08
CA GLY A 108 6.16 -2.07 1.23
C GLY A 108 4.77 -2.11 1.86
N CYS A 109 4.62 -1.80 3.15
CA CYS A 109 3.33 -1.81 3.84
C CYS A 109 2.78 -0.39 4.02
N LEU A 110 1.48 -0.20 3.79
CA LEU A 110 0.80 1.05 4.13
C LEU A 110 0.68 1.18 5.66
N SER A 111 1.54 2.00 6.25
CA SER A 111 1.59 2.23 7.71
C SER A 111 0.47 3.16 8.20
N GLN A 112 0.13 4.17 7.40
CA GLN A 112 -0.95 5.12 7.66
C GLN A 112 -1.49 5.63 6.33
N GLY A 113 -2.78 5.52 6.11
CA GLY A 113 -3.37 6.02 4.87
C GLY A 113 -4.84 5.65 4.69
N THR A 114 -5.28 5.75 3.43
CA THR A 114 -6.64 5.45 3.00
C THR A 114 -6.60 4.36 1.94
N CYS A 115 -7.39 3.32 2.14
CA CYS A 115 -7.67 2.27 1.16
C CYS A 115 -9.07 2.47 0.59
N TYR A 116 -9.20 2.51 -0.73
CA TYR A 116 -10.46 2.57 -1.46
C TYR A 116 -10.67 1.20 -2.10
N TYR A 117 -11.70 0.48 -1.67
CA TYR A 117 -12.05 -0.83 -2.19
C TYR A 117 -13.28 -0.71 -3.08
N GLN A 118 -13.19 -1.18 -4.33
CA GLN A 118 -14.31 -1.04 -5.28
C GLN A 118 -15.58 -1.75 -4.79
N SER A 119 -15.43 -2.90 -4.14
CA SER A 119 -16.55 -3.72 -3.66
C SER A 119 -16.96 -3.42 -2.22
N ASN A 120 -16.04 -2.94 -1.39
CA ASN A 120 -16.19 -2.97 0.06
C ASN A 120 -16.19 -1.59 0.73
N GLY A 121 -16.05 -0.50 -0.02
CA GLY A 121 -16.07 0.86 0.52
C GLY A 121 -14.68 1.40 0.84
N MET A 122 -14.54 2.26 1.84
CA MET A 122 -13.31 3.00 2.14
C MET A 122 -12.81 2.72 3.55
N TYR A 123 -11.53 2.41 3.69
CA TYR A 123 -10.85 2.25 4.97
C TYR A 123 -9.82 3.36 5.17
N VAL A 124 -9.72 3.89 6.38
CA VAL A 124 -8.67 4.82 6.82
C VAL A 124 -7.98 4.21 8.02
N GLY A 125 -6.69 3.92 7.91
CA GLY A 125 -5.92 3.27 8.97
C GLY A 125 -4.64 2.61 8.47
N GLY A 126 -4.03 1.81 9.33
CA GLY A 126 -2.82 1.05 9.01
C GLY A 126 -3.12 -0.34 8.46
N LEU A 127 -2.23 -0.83 7.59
CA LEU A 127 -2.17 -2.22 7.18
C LEU A 127 -0.91 -2.88 7.74
N HIS A 128 -1.04 -4.12 8.19
CA HIS A 128 0.08 -4.98 8.57
C HIS A 128 -0.01 -6.30 7.80
N ILE A 129 0.98 -6.56 6.94
CA ILE A 129 1.00 -7.74 6.04
C ILE A 129 -0.31 -7.81 5.23
N ALA A 130 -0.68 -6.70 4.57
CA ALA A 130 -1.90 -6.54 3.77
C ALA A 130 -3.24 -6.60 4.54
N ASP A 131 -3.23 -6.84 5.86
CA ASP A 131 -4.45 -6.83 6.66
C ASP A 131 -4.67 -5.52 7.40
N ARG A 132 -5.91 -5.08 7.57
CA ARG A 132 -6.27 -3.97 8.46
C ARG A 132 -5.79 -4.27 9.87
N HIS A 133 -5.08 -3.31 10.47
CA HIS A 133 -4.48 -3.47 11.79
C HIS A 133 -4.41 -2.15 12.56
N GLY A 134 -4.55 -2.21 13.89
CA GLY A 134 -4.53 -1.04 14.75
C GLY A 134 -5.81 -0.20 14.63
N LEU A 135 -5.73 1.08 15.02
CA LEU A 135 -6.89 1.98 14.92
C LEU A 135 -7.22 2.28 13.46
N GLY A 136 -8.50 2.19 13.10
CA GLY A 136 -8.95 2.57 11.79
C GLY A 136 -10.47 2.72 11.66
N LYS A 137 -10.87 3.40 10.60
CA LYS A 137 -12.26 3.68 10.25
C LYS A 137 -12.60 3.05 8.92
N MET A 138 -13.67 2.26 8.88
CA MET A 138 -14.21 1.65 7.67
C MET A 138 -15.57 2.26 7.36
N HIS A 139 -15.76 2.71 6.14
CA HIS A 139 -17.02 3.10 5.56
C HIS A 139 -17.41 2.02 4.55
N TYR A 140 -18.53 1.35 4.79
CA TYR A 140 -19.01 0.28 3.93
C TYR A 140 -19.90 0.84 2.81
N SER A 141 -20.04 0.09 1.73
CA SER A 141 -20.85 0.46 0.57
C SER A 141 -22.35 0.52 0.88
N ASP A 142 -22.81 -0.17 1.91
CA ASP A 142 -24.20 -0.12 2.40
C ASP A 142 -24.52 1.16 3.21
N GLY A 143 -23.53 2.03 3.44
CA GLY A 143 -23.67 3.25 4.24
C GLY A 143 -23.37 3.07 5.73
N SER A 144 -23.15 1.84 6.19
CA SER A 144 -22.65 1.60 7.54
C SER A 144 -21.19 2.00 7.69
N SER A 145 -20.72 2.15 8.94
CA SER A 145 -19.32 2.43 9.24
C SER A 145 -18.88 1.82 10.56
N TRP A 146 -17.59 1.51 10.65
CA TRP A 146 -16.94 1.05 11.86
C TRP A 146 -15.77 1.96 12.20
N GLU A 147 -15.64 2.35 13.46
CA GLU A 147 -14.49 3.09 13.98
C GLU A 147 -13.98 2.42 15.25
N GLY A 148 -12.76 1.89 15.20
CA GLY A 148 -12.18 1.15 16.32
C GLY A 148 -10.89 0.44 15.98
N ASN A 149 -10.48 -0.50 16.83
CA ASN A 149 -9.29 -1.31 16.57
C ASN A 149 -9.59 -2.44 15.57
N TRP A 150 -8.57 -2.78 14.79
CA TRP A 150 -8.53 -3.87 13.83
C TRP A 150 -7.39 -4.82 14.17
N ASN A 151 -7.63 -6.11 13.97
CA ASN A 151 -6.61 -7.13 13.99
C ASN A 151 -6.89 -8.12 12.86
N ARG A 152 -5.96 -8.24 11.90
CA ARG A 152 -6.05 -9.19 10.78
C ARG A 152 -7.40 -9.11 10.05
N ASN A 153 -7.79 -7.90 9.65
CA ASN A 153 -9.07 -7.59 8.98
C ASN A 153 -10.33 -7.71 9.84
N GLN A 154 -10.24 -8.04 11.12
CA GLN A 154 -11.38 -8.20 12.03
C GLN A 154 -11.46 -7.03 13.03
N LYS A 155 -12.68 -6.63 13.38
CA LYS A 155 -12.94 -5.64 14.44
C LYS A 155 -12.53 -6.24 15.79
N GLN A 156 -11.77 -5.47 16.56
CA GLN A 156 -11.23 -5.89 17.84
C GLN A 156 -11.27 -4.75 18.86
N GLY A 157 -11.31 -5.10 20.14
CA GLY A 157 -11.30 -4.15 21.26
C GLY A 157 -12.45 -3.14 21.22
N ARG A 158 -12.23 -1.94 21.76
CA ARG A 158 -13.26 -0.90 21.81
C ARG A 158 -13.51 -0.28 20.43
N GLY A 159 -14.77 -0.07 20.09
CA GLY A 159 -15.14 0.70 18.90
C GLY A 159 -16.64 0.97 18.78
N THR A 160 -16.99 1.62 17.68
CA THR A 160 -18.34 2.10 17.34
C THR A 160 -18.72 1.59 15.95
N LEU A 161 -19.82 0.83 15.87
CA LEU A 161 -20.48 0.46 14.62
C LEU A 161 -21.68 1.40 14.41
N THR A 162 -21.72 2.12 13.31
CA THR A 162 -22.89 2.89 12.88
C THR A 162 -23.50 2.18 11.68
N GLN A 163 -24.76 1.74 11.76
CA GLN A 163 -25.45 1.11 10.63
C GLN A 163 -25.99 2.16 9.65
N ALA A 164 -26.42 1.71 8.48
CA ALA A 164 -26.95 2.57 7.41
C ALA A 164 -28.20 3.35 7.83
N ASP A 165 -29.01 2.82 8.75
CA ASP A 165 -30.19 3.46 9.31
C ASP A 165 -29.86 4.51 10.39
N GLY A 166 -28.58 4.75 10.64
CA GLY A 166 -28.08 5.65 11.68
C GLY A 166 -28.03 5.02 13.07
N SER A 167 -28.35 3.73 13.21
CA SER A 167 -28.24 3.05 14.49
C SER A 167 -26.79 2.90 14.93
N ILE A 168 -26.47 3.32 16.15
CA ILE A 168 -25.08 3.34 16.66
C ILE A 168 -24.94 2.28 17.73
N GLN A 169 -23.97 1.37 17.59
CA GLN A 169 -23.59 0.36 18.57
C GLN A 169 -22.17 0.62 19.07
N LYS A 170 -22.01 0.97 20.36
CA LYS A 170 -20.71 1.16 21.01
C LYS A 170 -20.43 0.00 21.95
N GLY A 171 -19.20 -0.53 21.95
CA GLY A 171 -18.84 -1.63 22.84
C GLY A 171 -17.43 -2.15 22.64
N VAL A 172 -17.13 -3.30 23.28
CA VAL A 172 -15.93 -4.09 23.04
C VAL A 172 -16.26 -5.16 21.99
N TRP A 173 -15.32 -5.48 21.10
CA TRP A 173 -15.48 -6.41 20.00
C TRP A 173 -14.35 -7.44 20.05
N ASN A 174 -14.67 -8.67 19.68
CA ASN A 174 -13.72 -9.76 19.51
C ASN A 174 -14.08 -10.50 18.22
N ASP A 175 -13.16 -10.44 17.25
CA ASP A 175 -13.26 -11.11 15.95
C ASP A 175 -14.60 -10.84 15.24
N ASP A 176 -14.88 -9.54 15.01
CA ASP A 176 -16.10 -9.03 14.37
C ASP A 176 -17.39 -9.21 15.17
N ARG A 177 -17.32 -9.71 16.42
CA ARG A 177 -18.49 -9.88 17.29
C ARG A 177 -18.43 -8.95 18.49
N PRO A 178 -19.51 -8.26 18.85
CA PRO A 178 -19.52 -7.48 20.08
C PRO A 178 -19.47 -8.42 21.30
N VAL A 179 -18.71 -8.02 22.32
CA VAL A 179 -18.48 -8.74 23.57
C VAL A 179 -18.94 -7.88 24.74
N GLY A 180 -19.70 -8.48 25.66
CA GLY A 180 -20.08 -7.86 26.93
C GLY A 180 -21.38 -7.04 26.92
N ILE A 181 -21.63 -6.47 28.09
CA ILE A 181 -22.93 -6.01 28.65
C ILE A 181 -23.24 -4.52 28.42
N HIS A 182 -22.30 -3.73 27.91
CA HIS A 182 -22.46 -2.28 27.68
C HIS A 182 -22.57 -1.95 26.19
N GLN A 183 -23.54 -2.58 25.52
CA GLN A 183 -23.93 -2.19 24.17
C GLN A 183 -24.98 -1.09 24.28
N TYR A 184 -24.62 0.14 23.89
CA TYR A 184 -25.60 1.20 23.71
C TYR A 184 -25.99 1.23 22.23
N SER A 185 -27.25 0.92 21.93
CA SER A 185 -27.87 1.18 20.63
C SER A 185 -28.64 2.50 20.64
N TRP A 186 -28.34 3.40 19.71
CA TRP A 186 -29.05 4.68 19.57
C TRP A 186 -29.74 4.75 18.21
N VAL A 187 -30.98 5.22 18.14
CA VAL A 187 -31.62 5.67 16.89
C VAL A 187 -32.23 7.04 17.17
N ASN A 188 -31.92 8.05 16.36
CA ASN A 188 -32.42 9.42 16.53
C ASN A 188 -32.25 9.97 17.97
N HIS A 189 -31.08 9.76 18.58
CA HIS A 189 -30.76 10.16 19.97
C HIS A 189 -31.54 9.44 21.09
N VAL A 190 -32.31 8.39 20.78
CA VAL A 190 -32.99 7.55 21.77
C VAL A 190 -32.18 6.28 22.02
N VAL A 191 -31.84 5.99 23.28
CA VAL A 191 -31.25 4.69 23.67
C VAL A 191 -32.31 3.61 23.50
N LEU A 192 -32.09 2.68 22.58
CA LEU A 192 -33.05 1.62 22.29
C LEU A 192 -32.88 0.41 23.22
N LYS A 193 -31.66 0.13 23.68
CA LYS A 193 -31.40 -0.98 24.61
C LYS A 193 -30.03 -0.86 25.28
N GLU A 194 -29.98 -1.11 26.58
CA GLU A 194 -28.78 -1.60 27.27
C GLU A 194 -28.91 -3.13 27.25
N ILE A 195 -28.05 -3.82 26.51
CA ILE A 195 -28.14 -5.28 26.38
C ILE A 195 -27.13 -5.95 27.30
N ASP A 196 -27.65 -6.42 28.43
CA ASP A 196 -26.95 -7.26 29.39
C ASP A 196 -26.93 -8.72 28.89
N TYR A 197 -25.87 -9.14 28.21
CA TYR A 197 -25.60 -10.56 27.96
C TYR A 197 -24.87 -11.17 29.17
N GLY A 198 -25.61 -11.36 30.26
CA GLY A 198 -25.13 -12.06 31.46
C GLY A 198 -25.26 -13.57 31.34
N ASN A 199 -24.14 -14.29 31.49
CA ASN A 199 -23.91 -15.31 32.51
C ASN A 199 -22.42 -15.69 32.53
#